data_AF-A0A061QCJ1-F1
#
_entry.id   AF-A0A061QCJ1-F1
#
_cell.length_a   1.000
_cell.length_b   1.000
_cell.length_c   1.000
_cell.angle_alpha   90.00
_cell.angle_beta   90.00
_cell.angle_gamma   90.00
#
_symmetry.space_group_name_H-M   'P 1'
#
loop_
_entity.id
_entity.type
_entity.pdbx_description
1 polymer ?
#
loop_
_entity_poly.entity_id
_entity_poly.type
_entity_poly.pdbx_seq_one_letter_code
_entity_poly.pdbx_strand_id
1 'polypeptide(L)' 'MSKLLEFMTKLGEDSAFRDSYVADPDGVMKNFGLTDAECKMIRTADVEGIKKTLGVEHVYLNVHVPPHGNDEIK' A
#
# COMPACT_ATOMS: atom_id res chain seq x y z
N MET A 1 8.39 -10.91 -11.23
CA MET A 1 7.27 -9.97 -11.04
C MET A 1 7.64 -9.03 -9.91
N SER A 2 7.24 -7.75 -9.96
CA SER A 2 7.56 -6.78 -8.91
C SER A 2 6.84 -7.13 -7.60
N LYS A 3 7.52 -7.04 -6.46
CA LYS A 3 6.92 -7.32 -5.14
C LYS A 3 5.72 -6.42 -4.85
N LEU A 4 5.78 -5.16 -5.25
CA LEU A 4 4.66 -4.23 -5.22
C LEU A 4 3.42 -4.74 -5.97
N LEU A 5 3.60 -5.37 -7.14
CA LEU A 5 2.48 -5.90 -7.91
C LEU A 5 1.83 -7.08 -7.18
N GLU A 6 2.65 -8.05 -6.74
CA GLU A 6 2.16 -9.20 -5.97
C GLU A 6 1.43 -8.76 -4.70
N PHE A 7 1.93 -7.71 -4.03
CA PHE A 7 1.31 -7.13 -2.85
C PHE A 7 -0.09 -6.55 -3.16
N MET A 8 -0.20 -5.73 -4.20
CA MET A 8 -1.46 -5.12 -4.61
C MET A 8 -2.49 -6.15 -5.04
N THR A 9 -2.05 -7.15 -5.81
CA THR A 9 -2.89 -8.28 -6.23
C THR A 9 -3.43 -9.02 -5.01
N LYS A 10 -2.56 -9.39 -4.05
CA LYS A 10 -2.98 -10.06 -2.82
C LYS A 10 -3.93 -9.21 -1.98
N LEU A 11 -3.74 -7.90 -1.93
CA LEU A 11 -4.61 -6.98 -1.20
C LEU A 11 -6.01 -6.86 -1.83
N GLY A 12 -6.13 -7.03 -3.14
CA GLY A 12 -7.41 -7.06 -3.86
C GLY A 12 -8.12 -8.42 -3.82
N GLU A 13 -7.37 -9.52 -3.74
CA GLU A 13 -7.92 -10.89 -3.80
C GLU A 13 -8.16 -11.52 -2.41
N ASP A 14 -7.34 -11.18 -1.40
CA ASP A 14 -7.34 -11.84 -0.09
C ASP A 14 -7.87 -10.89 0.98
N SER A 15 -9.10 -11.16 1.43
CA SER A 15 -9.77 -10.32 2.43
C SER A 15 -9.07 -10.36 3.78
N ALA A 16 -8.54 -11.50 4.21
CA ALA A 16 -7.82 -11.62 5.49
C ALA A 16 -6.48 -10.88 5.47
N PHE A 17 -5.80 -10.88 4.32
CA PHE A 17 -4.61 -10.07 4.09
C PHE A 17 -4.95 -8.58 4.13
N ARG A 18 -6.08 -8.18 3.56
CA ARG A 18 -6.58 -6.80 3.63
C ARG A 18 -6.90 -6.38 5.07
N ASP A 19 -7.57 -7.21 5.86
CA ASP A 19 -7.81 -6.93 7.28
C ASP A 19 -6.50 -6.78 8.06
N SER A 20 -5.52 -7.65 7.79
CA SER A 20 -4.18 -7.54 8.38
C SER A 20 -3.50 -6.23 8.00
N TYR A 21 -3.60 -5.83 6.73
CA TYR A 21 -3.05 -4.55 6.25
C TYR A 21 -3.75 -3.34 6.87
N VAL A 22 -5.07 -3.40 7.09
CA VAL A 22 -5.82 -2.31 7.75
C VAL A 22 -5.41 -2.21 9.23
N ALA A 23 -5.16 -3.34 9.89
CA ALA A 23 -4.74 -3.37 11.28
C ALA A 23 -3.28 -2.91 11.48
N ASP A 24 -2.37 -3.33 10.60
CA ASP A 24 -0.95 -2.97 10.67
C ASP A 24 -0.33 -2.84 9.25
N PRO A 25 -0.50 -1.68 8.59
CA PRO A 25 -0.06 -1.51 7.21
C PRO A 25 1.48 -1.58 7.11
N ASP A 26 2.21 -0.99 8.06
CA ASP A 26 3.67 -0.91 8.02
C ASP A 26 4.33 -2.27 8.19
N GLY A 27 3.88 -3.07 9.17
CA GLY A 27 4.40 -4.41 9.37
C GLY A 27 3.98 -5.39 8.27
N VAL A 28 2.76 -5.29 7.74
CA VAL A 28 2.35 -6.12 6.60
C VAL A 28 3.17 -5.81 5.35
N MET A 29 3.43 -4.54 5.05
CA MET A 29 4.28 -4.14 3.92
C MET A 29 5.73 -4.63 4.08
N LYS A 30 6.31 -4.46 5.27
CA LYS A 30 7.67 -4.93 5.56
C LYS A 30 7.79 -6.45 5.55
N ASN A 31 6.83 -7.16 6.14
CA ASN A 31 6.81 -8.63 6.17
C ASN A 31 6.62 -9.23 4.77
N PHE A 32 5.91 -8.52 3.88
CA PHE A 32 5.81 -8.90 2.47
C PHE A 32 7.11 -8.68 1.68
N GLY A 33 8.04 -7.89 2.24
CA GLY A 33 9.34 -7.59 1.65
C GLY A 33 9.33 -6.36 0.74
N LEU A 34 8.41 -5.42 0.94
CA LEU A 34 8.44 -4.12 0.26
C LEU A 34 9.59 -3.27 0.80
N THR A 35 10.22 -2.53 -0.10
CA THR A 35 11.23 -1.52 0.27
C THR A 35 10.58 -0.30 0.92
N ASP A 36 11.37 0.50 1.64
CA ASP A 36 10.89 1.76 2.23
C ASP A 36 10.27 2.72 1.19
N ALA A 37 10.83 2.72 -0.03
CA ALA A 37 10.30 3.53 -1.13
C ALA A 37 8.90 3.06 -1.57
N GLU A 38 8.71 1.75 -1.73
CA GLU A 38 7.40 1.16 -2.05
C GLU A 38 6.40 1.35 -0.92
N CYS A 39 6.82 1.16 0.33
CA CYS A 39 6.01 1.39 1.52
C CYS A 39 5.54 2.85 1.61
N LYS A 40 6.44 3.80 1.29
CA LYS A 40 6.08 5.23 1.21
C LYS A 40 5.07 5.50 0.11
N MET A 41 5.28 4.96 -1.10
CA MET A 41 4.36 5.13 -2.23
C MET A 41 2.94 4.67 -1.89
N ILE A 42 2.80 3.50 -1.24
CA ILE A 42 1.50 2.98 -0.78
C ILE A 42 0.87 3.92 0.26
N ARG A 43 1.64 4.36 1.26
CA ARG A 43 1.12 5.22 2.34
C ARG A 43 0.65 6.59 1.88
N THR A 44 1.36 7.19 0.94
CA THR A 44 0.98 8.51 0.40
C THR A 44 -0.05 8.40 -0.72
N ALA A 45 -0.51 7.19 -1.04
CA ALA A 45 -1.33 6.91 -2.21
C ALA A 45 -0.75 7.55 -3.49
N ASP A 46 0.56 7.42 -3.68
CA ASP A 46 1.28 8.01 -4.82
C ASP A 46 1.00 7.23 -6.11
N VAL A 47 -0.22 7.41 -6.63
CA VAL A 47 -0.73 6.63 -7.77
C VAL A 47 0.20 6.76 -8.99
N GLU A 48 0.79 7.93 -9.22
CA GLU A 48 1.71 8.15 -10.34
C GLU A 48 3.03 7.40 -10.18
N GLY A 49 3.66 7.45 -9.00
CA GLY A 49 4.88 6.67 -8.74
C GLY A 49 4.63 5.17 -8.74
N ILE A 50 3.47 4.73 -8.26
CA ILE A 50 3.06 3.33 -8.34
C ILE A 50 2.90 2.89 -9.81
N LYS A 51 2.19 3.66 -10.64
CA LYS A 51 2.05 3.39 -12.08
C LYS A 51 3.41 3.27 -12.77
N LYS A 52 4.31 4.22 -12.48
CA LYS A 52 5.67 4.24 -13.02
C LYS A 52 6.51 3.04 -12.57
N THR A 53 6.39 2.66 -11.30
CA THR A 53 7.13 1.52 -10.71
C THR A 53 6.63 0.18 -11.25
N LEU A 54 5.33 0.07 -11.47
CA LEU A 54 4.70 -1.13 -12.01
C LEU A 54 4.74 -1.20 -13.55
N GLY A 55 5.00 -0.08 -14.22
CA GLY A 55 4.98 0.02 -15.68
C GLY A 55 3.58 -0.17 -16.27
N VAL A 56 2.53 0.24 -15.54
CA VAL A 56 1.12 0.05 -15.93
C VAL A 56 0.41 1.38 -16.12
N GLU A 57 -0.56 1.41 -17.04
CA GLU A 57 -1.33 2.61 -17.37
C GLU A 57 -2.42 2.93 -16.32
N HIS A 58 -3.03 1.86 -15.76
CA HIS A 58 -4.10 1.94 -14.78
C HIS A 58 -3.77 1.15 -13.51
N VAL A 59 -4.01 1.78 -12.35
CA VAL A 59 -3.88 1.16 -11.02
C VAL A 59 -5.14 1.52 -10.23
N TYR A 60 -5.77 0.52 -9.63
CA TYR A 60 -6.89 0.70 -8.70
C TYR A 60 -6.43 0.27 -7.31
N LEU A 61 -6.36 1.25 -6.40
CA LEU A 61 -5.98 1.04 -5.00
C LEU A 61 -7.22 1.16 -4.13
N ASN A 62 -7.71 0.06 -3.57
CA ASN A 62 -8.83 0.05 -2.64
C ASN A 62 -8.36 -0.13 -1.19
N VAL A 63 -7.39 0.71 -0.81
CA VAL A 63 -6.81 0.73 0.54
C VAL A 63 -7.49 1.81 1.37
N HIS A 64 -8.06 1.42 2.51
CA HIS A 64 -8.49 2.37 3.53
C HIS A 64 -7.22 2.88 4.23
N VAL A 65 -6.73 4.03 3.80
CA VAL A 65 -5.64 4.73 4.49
C VAL A 65 -6.29 5.52 5.63
N PRO A 66 -6.12 5.11 6.91
CA PRO A 66 -6.61 5.94 8.00
C PRO A 66 -5.94 7.32 7.90
N PRO A 67 -6.67 8.42 8.15
CA PRO A 67 -6.08 9.75 8.12
C PRO A 67 -4.87 9.75 9.04
N HIS A 68 -3.73 10.22 8.51
CA HIS A 68 -2.56 10.48 9.33
C HIS A 68 -3.01 11.45 10.42
N GLY A 69 -3.01 11.00 11.67
CA GLY A 69 -3.40 11.83 12.81
C GLY A 69 -2.48 13.04 12.85
N ASN A 70 -2.94 14.15 12.29
CA ASN A 70 -2.46 15.46 12.67
C ASN A 70 -3.14 15.77 14.00
N ASP A 71 -2.63 15.16 15.06
CA ASP A 71 -2.97 15.44 16.45
C ASP A 71 -2.41 16.82 16.82
N GLU A 72 -2.94 17.86 16.19
CA GLU A 72 -2.68 19.26 16.51
C GLU A 72 -3.98 20.06 16.35
N ILE A 73 -4.95 19.78 17.21
CA ILE A 73 -5.91 20.80 17.64
C ILE A 73 -5.57 21.14 19.09
N LYS A 74 -4.84 22.24 19.27
CA LYS A 74 -4.87 23.05 20.49
C LYS A 74 -5.28 24.46 20.12
#